data_AF-A0A929X6U7-F1
#
_entry.id   AF-A0A929X6U7-F1
#
_cell.length_a   1.000
_cell.length_b   1.000
_cell.length_c   1.000
_cell.angle_alpha   90.00
_cell.angle_beta   90.00
_cell.angle_gamma   90.00
#
_symmetry.space_group_name_H-M   'P 1'
#
loop_
_entity.id
_entity.type
_entity.pdbx_description
1 polymer ?
#
loop_
_entity_poly.entity_id
_entity_poly.type
_entity_poly.pdbx_seq_one_letter_code
_entity_poly.pdbx_strand_id
1 'polypeptide(L)' 'AVGCDQCGQTGYMGREMISEILPITDRMQSLIANGGSKDEMRILAKEEGFIDMFEDGVIRAARGVTSIEEIYRVAKQ' A
#
# COMPACT_ATOMS: atom_id res chain seq x y z
N ALA A 1 -14.52 -0.47 -14.77
CA ALA A 1 -15.34 0.72 -14.44
C ALA A 1 -16.17 1.11 -15.67
N VAL A 2 -17.36 1.70 -15.47
CA VAL A 2 -18.21 2.18 -16.59
C VAL A 2 -17.82 3.62 -16.94
N GLY A 3 -17.60 3.91 -18.23
CA GLY A 3 -17.22 5.23 -18.73
C GLY A 3 -18.41 6.16 -19.00
N CYS A 4 -18.17 7.48 -18.94
CA CYS A 4 -19.12 8.52 -19.34
C CYS A 4 -18.35 9.76 -19.86
N ASP A 5 -19.06 10.78 -20.37
CA ASP A 5 -18.43 11.97 -20.94
C ASP A 5 -17.60 12.76 -19.92
N GLN A 6 -17.99 12.75 -18.64
CA GLN A 6 -17.28 13.46 -17.57
C GLN A 6 -15.91 12.87 -17.27
N CYS A 7 -15.76 11.55 -17.42
CA CYS A 7 -14.49 10.86 -17.20
C CYS A 7 -13.75 10.54 -18.51
N GLY A 8 -14.17 11.12 -19.64
CA GLY A 8 -13.58 10.85 -20.95
C GLY A 8 -13.68 9.38 -21.36
N GLN A 9 -14.77 8.71 -20.99
CA GLN A 9 -15.03 7.29 -21.26
C GLN A 9 -14.06 6.30 -20.58
N THR A 10 -13.25 6.75 -19.62
CA THR A 10 -12.27 5.89 -18.92
C THR A 10 -12.87 5.11 -17.74
N GLY A 11 -13.93 5.65 -17.13
CA GLY A 11 -14.48 5.15 -15.88
C GLY A 11 -13.70 5.56 -14.62
N TYR A 12 -12.69 6.45 -14.75
CA TYR A 12 -11.88 6.96 -13.64
C TYR A 12 -11.77 8.48 -13.72
N MET A 13 -11.70 9.15 -12.57
CA MET A 13 -11.48 10.60 -12.52
C MET A 13 -10.65 10.94 -11.28
N GLY A 14 -9.62 11.77 -11.46
CA GLY A 14 -8.65 12.06 -10.40
C GLY A 14 -7.61 10.95 -10.22
N ARG A 15 -6.84 11.05 -9.14
CA ARG A 15 -5.82 10.08 -8.74
C ARG A 15 -5.85 9.94 -7.23
N GLU A 16 -5.66 8.72 -6.76
CA GLU A 16 -5.56 8.41 -5.33
C GLU A 16 -4.14 7.92 -5.01
N MET A 17 -3.62 8.31 -3.84
CA MET A 17 -2.34 7.81 -3.35
C MET A 17 -2.57 6.47 -2.63
N ILE A 18 -1.74 5.48 -2.94
CA ILE A 18 -1.50 4.32 -2.08
C ILE A 18 -0.11 4.46 -1.49
N SER A 19 0.07 4.07 -0.24
CA SER A 19 1.33 4.30 0.48
C SER A 19 1.69 3.15 1.40
N GLU A 20 3.00 2.95 1.53
CA GLU A 20 3.61 2.08 2.52
C GLU A 20 4.45 2.94 3.45
N ILE A 21 4.13 2.93 4.75
CA ILE A 21 4.82 3.75 5.75
C ILE A 21 5.39 2.80 6.78
N LEU A 22 6.71 2.71 6.83
CA LEU A 22 7.45 1.91 7.83
C LEU A 22 7.93 2.83 8.96
N PRO A 23 7.28 2.82 10.13
CA PRO A 23 7.76 3.62 11.26
C PRO A 23 9.06 3.01 11.81
N ILE A 24 10.05 3.87 12.07
CA ILE A 24 11.25 3.46 12.81
C ILE A 24 10.95 3.58 14.31
N THR A 25 10.30 2.56 14.86
CA THR A 25 10.06 2.43 16.30
C THR A 25 11.35 2.13 17.05
N ASP A 26 11.34 2.23 18.38
CA ASP A 26 12.54 1.90 19.20
C ASP A 26 13.01 0.44 18.98
N ARG A 27 12.06 -0.49 18.75
CA ARG A 27 12.35 -1.89 18.42
C ARG A 27 12.99 -2.00 17.04
N MET A 28 12.44 -1.30 16.04
CA MET A 28 13.00 -1.25 14.69
C MET A 28 14.40 -0.62 14.68
N GLN A 29 14.59 0.49 15.41
CA GLN A 29 15.87 1.17 15.54
C GLN A 29 16.93 0.25 16.18
N SER A 30 16.56 -0.47 17.23
CA SER A 30 17.45 -1.44 17.89
C SER A 30 17.84 -2.58 16.96
N LEU A 31 16.87 -3.11 16.20
CA LEU A 31 17.12 -4.18 15.22
C LEU A 31 18.07 -3.70 14.09
N ILE A 32 17.85 -2.49 13.57
CA ILE A 32 18.73 -1.86 12.56
C ILE A 32 20.15 -1.69 13.14
N ALA A 33 20.28 -1.16 14.35
CA ALA A 33 21.58 -0.91 14.99
C ALA A 33 22.38 -2.19 15.22
N ASN A 34 21.70 -3.32 15.46
CA ASN A 34 22.32 -4.63 15.64
C ASN A 34 22.60 -5.36 14.31
N GLY A 35 22.35 -4.72 13.16
CA GLY A 35 22.59 -5.32 11.86
C GLY A 35 21.58 -6.42 11.50
N GLY A 36 20.36 -6.33 12.02
CA GLY A 36 19.28 -7.27 11.68
C GLY A 36 19.07 -7.38 10.17
N SER A 37 18.65 -8.55 9.73
CA SER A 37 18.32 -8.83 8.33
C SER A 37 17.04 -8.13 7.91
N LYS A 38 16.86 -7.98 6.58
CA LYS A 38 15.61 -7.45 6.02
C LYS A 38 14.39 -8.28 6.39
N ASP A 39 14.54 -9.59 6.54
CA ASP A 39 13.42 -10.47 6.89
C ASP A 39 13.02 -10.29 8.35
N GLU A 40 13.98 -10.15 9.27
CA GLU A 40 13.70 -9.80 10.66
C GLU A 40 13.00 -8.43 10.76
N MET A 41 13.46 -7.43 9.99
CA MET A 41 12.78 -6.12 9.94
C MET A 41 11.36 -6.24 9.39
N ARG A 42 11.14 -7.05 8.34
CA ARG A 42 9.81 -7.27 7.77
C ARG A 42 8.86 -7.95 8.77
N ILE A 43 9.34 -8.96 9.49
CA ILE A 43 8.57 -9.64 10.53
C ILE A 43 8.17 -8.64 11.62
N LEU A 44 9.15 -7.89 12.15
CA LEU A 44 8.89 -6.87 13.16
C LEU A 44 7.91 -5.79 12.67
N ALA A 45 8.06 -5.33 11.43
CA ALA A 45 7.15 -4.36 10.84
C ALA A 45 5.71 -4.90 10.83
N LYS A 46 5.50 -6.13 10.33
CA LYS A 46 4.17 -6.75 10.28
C LYS A 46 3.59 -6.96 11.68
N GLU A 47 4.40 -7.35 12.67
CA GLU A 47 3.97 -7.42 14.09
C GLU A 47 3.49 -6.07 14.62
N GLU A 48 4.12 -4.98 14.20
CA GLU A 48 3.79 -3.60 14.61
C GLU A 48 2.67 -2.98 13.77
N GLY A 49 1.99 -3.77 12.93
CA GLY A 49 0.83 -3.33 12.15
C GLY A 49 1.19 -2.58 10.87
N PHE A 50 2.40 -2.77 10.35
CA PHE A 50 2.80 -2.26 9.05
C PHE A 50 1.87 -2.77 7.95
N ILE A 51 1.38 -1.83 7.14
CA ILE A 51 0.54 -2.08 5.97
C ILE A 51 1.40 -1.78 4.74
N ASP A 52 1.54 -2.78 3.87
CA ASP A 52 2.25 -2.59 2.61
C ASP A 52 1.39 -1.87 1.56
N MET A 53 2.04 -1.40 0.50
CA MET A 53 1.37 -0.59 -0.52
C MET A 53 0.21 -1.34 -1.21
N PHE A 54 0.33 -2.67 -1.35
CA PHE A 54 -0.72 -3.49 -1.95
C PHE A 54 -1.91 -3.63 -1.00
N GLU A 55 -1.67 -3.90 0.28
CA GLU A 55 -2.70 -3.96 1.32
C GLU A 55 -3.47 -2.63 1.45
N ASP A 56 -2.79 -1.48 1.48
CA ASP A 56 -3.44 -0.14 1.49
C ASP A 56 -4.31 0.04 0.24
N GLY A 57 -3.80 -0.36 -0.93
CA GLY A 57 -4.55 -0.37 -2.17
C GLY A 57 -5.82 -1.20 -2.10
N VAL A 58 -5.74 -2.44 -1.59
CA VAL A 58 -6.89 -3.32 -1.43
C VAL A 58 -7.92 -2.72 -0.46
N ILE A 59 -7.49 -2.12 0.65
CA ILE A 59 -8.39 -1.44 1.60
C ILE A 59 -9.14 -0.30 0.90
N ARG A 60 -8.47 0.49 0.06
CA ARG A 60 -9.08 1.58 -0.71
C ARG A 60 -10.04 1.07 -1.78
N ALA A 61 -9.69 -0.02 -2.45
CA ALA A 61 -10.57 -0.67 -3.41
C ALA A 61 -11.84 -1.21 -2.73
N ALA A 62 -11.69 -1.86 -1.57
CA ALA A 62 -12.83 -2.33 -0.76
C ALA A 62 -13.74 -1.20 -0.26
N ARG A 63 -13.20 0.02 -0.09
CA ARG A 63 -13.96 1.23 0.24
C ARG A 63 -14.55 1.95 -0.98
N GLY A 64 -14.34 1.43 -2.19
CA GLY A 64 -14.87 2.00 -3.43
C GLY A 64 -14.13 3.24 -3.94
N VAL A 65 -12.93 3.53 -3.41
CA VAL A 65 -12.12 4.70 -3.83
C VAL A 65 -11.38 4.43 -5.14
N THR A 66 -10.98 3.19 -5.38
CA THR A 66 -10.31 2.74 -6.61
C THR A 66 -10.80 1.34 -6.98
N SER A 67 -10.30 0.76 -8.07
CA SER A 67 -10.65 -0.59 -8.51
C SER A 67 -9.54 -1.59 -8.17
N ILE A 68 -9.90 -2.88 -8.03
CA ILE A 68 -8.91 -3.93 -7.78
C ILE A 68 -7.97 -4.08 -8.98
N GLU A 69 -8.46 -3.85 -10.19
CA GLU A 69 -7.69 -3.85 -11.42
C GLU A 69 -6.60 -2.77 -11.40
N GLU A 70 -6.91 -1.58 -10.89
CA GLU A 70 -5.91 -0.52 -10.74
C GLU A 70 -4.83 -0.91 -9.72
N ILE A 71 -5.19 -1.54 -8.60
CA ILE A 71 -4.21 -2.00 -7.61
C ILE A 71 -3.27 -3.05 -8.20
N TYR A 72 -3.81 -4.05 -8.91
CA TYR A 72 -2.99 -5.04 -9.61
C TYR A 72 -2.12 -4.43 -10.71
N ARG A 73 -2.52 -3.31 -11.31
CA ARG A 73 -1.73 -2.63 -12.33
C ARG A 73 -0.52 -1.91 -11.76
N VAL A 74 -0.62 -1.32 -10.57
CA VAL A 74 0.41 -0.42 -10.02
C VAL A 74 1.21 -1.00 -8.85
N ALA A 75 0.66 -1.96 -8.12
CA ALA A 75 1.23 -2.50 -6.89
C ALA A 75 1.47 -4.01 -6.93
N LYS A 76 1.54 -4.61 -8.13
CA LYS A 76 1.85 -6.02 -8.29
C LYS A 76 3.26 -6.30 -7.74
N GLN A 77 3.34 -7.20 -6.76
CA GLN A 77 4.60 -7.77 -6.28
C GLN A 77 5.19 -8.73 -7.32
#